data_AF-A0A816GDD4-F1
#
_entry.id   AF-A0A816GDD4-F1
#
_cell.length_a   1.000
_cell.length_b   1.000
_cell.length_c   1.000
_cell.angle_alpha   90.00
_cell.angle_beta   90.00
_cell.angle_gamma   90.00
#
_symmetry.space_group_name_H-M   'P 1'
#
loop_
_entity.id
_entity.type
_entity.pdbx_description
1 polymer ?
#
loop_
_entity_poly.entity_id
_entity_poly.type
_entity_poly.pdbx_seq_one_letter_code
_entity_poly.pdbx_strand_id
1 'polypeptide(L)'
;MPIKGLQLIFLLFVLALDIVHLFPTFEIDKSQSEQTGVNTILVDVSWTTHDYNLHTVPSLLAPANPLSSRQFSPINKKIYANLKQLNAEYARYAAWYPFPHMAVSELDPPSGLFQCGNVGTNFSINLSCEQNNGMISKIDFASYGTPSGICGQMKQGTCHAVNTSSIVEKICLGKQKCSIPATYDNFGDPCFGTEKRLWIQVQCDPPQNNTYYNFTYMDPTLQDFLDATDGHSRIINFCTHEGTYLGD
;
A
#
# COMPACT_ATOMS: atom_id res chain seq x y z
N MET A 1 -40.37 -14.31 -9.24
CA MET A 1 -39.85 -15.69 -9.12
C MET A 1 -39.60 -15.98 -7.65
N PRO A 2 -40.20 -17.03 -7.05
CA PRO A 2 -40.06 -17.26 -5.62
C PRO A 2 -38.69 -17.87 -5.33
N ILE A 3 -37.91 -17.20 -4.47
CA ILE A 3 -36.61 -17.65 -4.02
C ILE A 3 -36.85 -18.73 -2.97
N LYS A 4 -36.50 -19.99 -3.32
CA LYS A 4 -36.64 -21.15 -2.43
C LYS A 4 -35.72 -20.99 -1.22
N GLY A 5 -36.24 -21.33 -0.04
CA GLY A 5 -35.73 -21.03 1.32
C GLY A 5 -34.33 -21.50 1.72
N LEU A 6 -33.48 -21.92 0.78
CA LEU A 6 -32.10 -22.31 1.07
C LEU A 6 -31.09 -21.16 0.88
N GLN A 7 -31.43 -20.12 0.10
CA GLN A 7 -30.58 -18.93 -0.03
C GLN A 7 -30.71 -17.93 1.13
N LEU A 8 -31.81 -18.01 1.90
CA LEU A 8 -32.05 -17.11 3.02
C LEU A 8 -31.12 -17.40 4.21
N ILE A 9 -30.70 -18.66 4.39
CA ILE A 9 -29.82 -19.09 5.49
C ILE A 9 -28.39 -18.57 5.30
N PHE A 10 -27.92 -18.42 4.06
CA PHE A 10 -26.58 -17.88 3.78
C PHE A 10 -26.52 -16.34 3.92
N LEU A 11 -27.61 -15.63 3.63
CA LEU A 11 -27.71 -14.18 3.85
C LEU A 11 -27.77 -13.82 5.34
N LEU A 12 -28.39 -14.68 6.16
CA LEU A 12 -28.48 -14.49 7.61
C LEU A 12 -27.14 -14.60 8.35
N PHE A 13 -26.19 -15.39 7.83
CA PHE A 13 -24.87 -15.51 8.45
C PHE A 13 -23.93 -14.31 8.19
N VAL A 14 -24.17 -13.53 7.13
CA VAL A 14 -23.35 -12.35 6.79
C VAL A 14 -23.83 -11.10 7.54
N LEU A 15 -25.12 -11.00 7.84
CA LEU A 15 -25.70 -9.82 8.54
C LEU A 15 -25.58 -9.88 10.07
N ALA A 16 -25.25 -11.02 10.66
CA ALA A 16 -25.26 -11.20 12.12
C ALA A 16 -24.01 -10.63 12.85
N LEU A 17 -22.97 -10.20 12.12
CA LEU A 17 -21.71 -9.74 12.73
C LEU A 17 -21.61 -8.21 12.90
N ASP A 18 -22.53 -7.42 12.35
CA ASP A 18 -22.53 -5.95 12.47
C ASP A 18 -23.67 -5.38 13.34
N ILE A 19 -24.43 -6.22 14.06
CA ILE A 19 -25.39 -5.77 15.08
C ILE A 19 -24.69 -5.76 16.45
N VAL A 20 -23.65 -4.95 16.58
CA VAL A 20 -23.08 -4.63 17.89
C VAL A 20 -23.44 -3.17 18.19
N HIS A 21 -24.24 -2.98 19.24
CA HIS A 21 -24.75 -1.72 19.80
C HIS A 21 -26.10 -1.19 19.27
N LEU A 22 -27.17 -1.92 19.59
CA LEU A 22 -28.49 -1.29 19.82
C LEU A 22 -29.00 -1.71 21.21
N PHE A 23 -28.43 -1.13 22.25
CA PHE A 23 -29.12 -1.04 23.54
C PHE A 23 -29.84 0.30 23.55
N PRO A 24 -31.19 0.36 23.58
CA PRO A 24 -31.88 1.61 23.84
C PRO A 24 -31.53 2.06 25.26
N THR A 25 -30.77 3.14 25.40
CA THR A 25 -30.61 3.84 26.67
C THR A 25 -31.90 4.60 26.96
N PHE A 26 -32.69 4.09 27.91
CA PHE A 26 -33.81 4.83 28.48
C PHE A 26 -33.26 5.89 29.43
N GLU A 27 -33.44 7.17 29.08
CA GLU A 27 -33.27 8.27 30.03
C GLU A 27 -34.62 8.51 30.72
N ILE A 28 -34.68 8.25 32.03
CA ILE A 28 -35.84 8.64 32.85
C ILE A 28 -35.60 10.08 33.28
N ASP A 29 -36.35 11.01 32.69
CA ASP A 29 -36.35 12.41 33.12
C ASP A 29 -37.03 12.52 34.49
N LYS A 30 -36.23 12.73 35.54
CA LYS A 30 -36.74 13.01 36.89
C LYS A 30 -37.14 14.48 36.98
N SER A 31 -38.32 14.82 36.48
CA SER A 31 -39.02 16.02 36.95
C SER A 31 -39.70 15.72 38.30
N GLN A 32 -39.53 16.67 39.21
CA GLN A 32 -39.92 16.57 40.61
C GLN A 32 -41.37 16.15 40.83
N SER A 33 -41.63 15.26 41.79
CA SER A 33 -42.84 15.38 42.61
C SER A 33 -42.61 14.82 44.01
N GLU A 34 -42.68 15.73 44.97
CA GLU A 34 -43.09 15.42 46.33
C GLU A 34 -44.61 15.63 46.32
N GLN A 35 -45.40 14.54 46.40
CA GLN A 35 -46.62 14.42 47.20
C GLN A 35 -47.50 13.21 46.78
N THR A 36 -48.15 12.71 47.82
CA THR A 36 -48.97 11.51 47.98
C THR A 36 -50.21 11.43 47.09
N GLY A 37 -50.43 10.25 46.51
CA GLY A 37 -51.66 9.85 45.81
C GLY A 37 -51.29 8.88 44.69
N VAL A 38 -51.98 7.75 44.55
CA VAL A 38 -51.72 6.76 43.50
C VAL A 38 -52.04 7.40 42.14
N ASN A 39 -51.05 8.06 41.55
CA ASN A 39 -51.11 8.60 40.20
C ASN A 39 -50.66 7.53 39.23
N THR A 40 -51.61 6.94 38.51
CA THR A 40 -51.32 6.07 37.37
C THR A 40 -50.53 6.89 36.34
N ILE A 41 -49.25 6.56 36.15
CA ILE A 41 -48.41 7.21 35.14
C ILE A 41 -48.95 6.80 33.78
N LEU A 42 -49.63 7.73 33.10
CA LEU A 42 -50.01 7.57 31.71
C LEU A 42 -48.79 7.90 30.85
N VAL A 43 -48.15 6.85 30.33
CA VAL A 43 -47.09 6.98 29.33
C VAL A 43 -47.76 7.00 27.95
N ASP A 44 -47.82 8.16 27.33
CA ASP A 44 -48.28 8.32 25.95
C ASP A 44 -47.10 8.09 25.00
N VAL A 45 -47.11 6.97 24.28
CA VAL A 45 -46.04 6.61 23.34
C VAL A 45 -46.46 7.00 21.93
N SER A 46 -45.94 8.13 21.46
CA SER A 46 -46.08 8.57 20.08
C SER A 46 -45.05 7.88 19.19
N TRP A 47 -45.50 7.04 18.26
CA TRP A 47 -44.64 6.33 17.29
C TRP A 47 -44.32 7.15 16.03
N THR A 48 -44.81 8.39 15.95
CA THR A 48 -44.65 9.25 14.77
C THR A 48 -43.54 10.29 14.92
N THR A 49 -43.06 10.50 16.14
CA THR A 49 -41.90 11.37 16.44
C THR A 49 -40.60 10.63 16.11
N HIS A 50 -39.89 11.11 15.10
CA HIS A 50 -38.56 10.63 14.74
C HIS A 50 -37.53 11.56 15.36
N ASP A 51 -36.72 11.05 16.29
CA ASP A 51 -35.77 11.86 17.06
C ASP A 51 -34.46 12.13 16.27
N TYR A 52 -34.16 11.28 15.27
CA TYR A 52 -33.04 11.45 14.33
C TYR A 52 -33.21 10.54 13.10
N ASN A 53 -32.64 10.94 11.97
CA ASN A 53 -32.55 10.08 10.79
C ASN A 53 -31.46 9.03 11.01
N LEU A 54 -31.85 7.76 11.11
CA LEU A 54 -30.90 6.65 11.21
C LEU A 54 -30.19 6.48 9.85
N HIS A 55 -28.96 6.97 9.73
CA HIS A 55 -28.11 6.70 8.57
C HIS A 55 -27.42 5.34 8.75
N THR A 56 -27.96 4.30 8.11
CA THR A 56 -27.27 3.01 7.99
C THR A 56 -26.38 3.03 6.75
N VAL A 57 -25.07 2.99 6.96
CA VAL A 57 -24.08 2.89 5.89
C VAL A 57 -23.97 1.42 5.47
N PRO A 58 -24.27 1.06 4.21
CA PRO A 58 -24.12 -0.32 3.75
C PRO A 58 -22.62 -0.64 3.58
N SER A 59 -22.09 -1.48 4.46
CA SER A 59 -20.75 -2.07 4.32
C SER A 59 -20.83 -3.54 3.93
N LEU A 60 -19.89 -4.00 3.10
CA LEU A 60 -19.77 -5.41 2.71
C LEU A 60 -18.32 -5.88 2.83
N LEU A 61 -18.11 -7.04 3.47
CA LEU A 61 -16.87 -7.78 3.42
C LEU A 61 -16.97 -8.90 2.37
N ALA A 62 -16.10 -8.86 1.37
CA ALA A 62 -15.94 -9.87 0.34
C ALA A 62 -14.70 -10.74 0.65
N PRO A 63 -14.88 -11.89 1.34
CA PRO A 63 -13.79 -12.82 1.57
C PRO A 63 -13.40 -13.51 0.27
N ALA A 64 -12.09 -13.62 0.02
CA ALA A 64 -11.55 -14.46 -1.05
C ALA A 64 -11.89 -15.93 -0.74
N ASN A 65 -12.57 -16.59 -1.68
CA ASN A 65 -12.84 -18.01 -1.61
C ASN A 65 -12.60 -18.68 -2.98
N PRO A 66 -12.41 -20.01 -3.05
CA PRO A 66 -12.10 -20.68 -4.31
C PRO A 66 -13.16 -20.50 -5.41
N LEU A 67 -14.43 -20.28 -5.08
CA LEU A 67 -15.50 -20.09 -6.05
C LEU A 67 -15.57 -18.65 -6.58
N SER A 68 -15.23 -17.66 -5.74
CA SER A 68 -15.10 -16.26 -6.13
C SER A 68 -13.79 -16.00 -6.86
N SER A 69 -12.73 -16.75 -6.58
CA SER A 69 -11.41 -16.55 -7.19
C SER A 69 -11.21 -17.28 -8.52
N ARG A 70 -12.05 -18.27 -8.84
CA ARG A 70 -12.01 -18.95 -10.14
C ARG A 70 -12.76 -18.12 -11.18
N GLN A 71 -12.05 -17.34 -11.99
CA GLN A 71 -12.65 -16.52 -13.06
C GLN A 71 -13.48 -17.33 -14.08
N PHE A 72 -13.12 -18.58 -14.32
CA PHE A 72 -13.89 -19.49 -15.18
C PHE A 72 -15.19 -20.00 -14.54
N SER A 73 -15.40 -19.76 -13.24
CA SER A 73 -16.61 -20.14 -12.53
C SER A 73 -17.78 -19.26 -12.97
N PRO A 74 -18.94 -19.83 -13.36
CA PRO A 74 -20.16 -19.07 -13.60
C PRO A 74 -20.63 -18.25 -12.38
N ILE A 75 -20.13 -18.60 -11.19
CA ILE A 75 -20.47 -17.95 -9.92
C ILE A 75 -19.65 -16.65 -9.74
N ASN A 76 -18.37 -16.62 -10.11
CA ASN A 76 -17.50 -15.44 -9.98
C ASN A 76 -18.13 -14.21 -10.68
N LYS A 77 -18.51 -14.35 -11.95
CA LYS A 77 -19.12 -13.24 -12.73
C LYS A 77 -20.39 -12.69 -12.07
N LYS A 78 -21.21 -13.58 -11.50
CA LYS A 78 -22.46 -13.19 -10.83
C LYS A 78 -22.19 -12.49 -9.51
N ILE A 79 -21.19 -12.94 -8.74
CA ILE A 79 -20.79 -12.28 -7.48
C ILE A 79 -20.39 -10.84 -7.76
N TYR A 80 -19.48 -10.59 -8.71
CA TYR A 80 -18.99 -9.25 -8.99
C TYR A 80 -20.02 -8.36 -9.69
N ALA A 81 -20.89 -8.91 -10.54
CA ALA A 81 -22.03 -8.16 -11.08
C ALA A 81 -23.01 -7.72 -9.99
N ASN A 82 -23.31 -8.60 -9.02
CA ASN A 82 -24.17 -8.28 -7.88
C ASN A 82 -23.49 -7.30 -6.92
N LEU A 83 -22.18 -7.43 -6.71
CA LEU A 83 -21.40 -6.49 -5.90
C LEU A 83 -21.52 -5.07 -6.45
N LYS A 84 -21.37 -4.91 -7.77
CA LYS A 84 -21.54 -3.63 -8.45
C LYS A 84 -22.96 -3.08 -8.31
N GLN A 85 -23.98 -3.93 -8.33
CA GLN A 85 -25.38 -3.53 -8.14
C GLN A 85 -25.74 -3.19 -6.70
N LEU A 86 -25.07 -3.80 -5.71
CA LEU A 86 -25.34 -3.58 -4.30
C LEU A 86 -25.07 -2.12 -3.89
N ASN A 87 -24.14 -1.45 -4.58
CA ASN A 87 -23.78 -0.05 -4.33
C ASN A 87 -23.42 0.19 -2.85
N ALA A 88 -22.69 -0.76 -2.24
CA ALA A 88 -22.21 -0.62 -0.88
C ALA A 88 -21.27 0.59 -0.80
N GLU A 89 -21.45 1.42 0.22
CA GLU A 89 -20.66 2.63 0.41
C GLU A 89 -19.22 2.28 0.81
N TYR A 90 -19.05 1.17 1.55
CA TYR A 90 -17.76 0.61 1.88
C TYR A 90 -17.70 -0.87 1.51
N ALA A 91 -16.94 -1.19 0.47
CA ALA A 91 -16.59 -2.57 0.14
C ALA A 91 -15.19 -2.90 0.68
N ARG A 92 -15.08 -4.04 1.37
CA ARG A 92 -13.84 -4.57 1.94
C ARG A 92 -13.48 -5.89 1.29
N TYR A 93 -12.27 -6.01 0.74
CA TYR A 93 -11.75 -7.29 0.28
C TYR A 93 -10.88 -7.92 1.37
N ALA A 94 -11.12 -9.19 1.69
CA ALA A 94 -10.31 -9.96 2.64
C ALA A 94 -9.69 -11.17 1.95
N ALA A 95 -8.41 -11.08 1.62
CA ALA A 95 -7.64 -12.19 1.09
C ALA A 95 -7.30 -13.17 2.23
N TRP A 96 -8.09 -14.23 2.39
CA TRP A 96 -7.71 -15.36 3.24
C TRP A 96 -6.77 -16.27 2.44
N TYR A 97 -5.59 -16.59 2.98
CA TYR A 97 -4.52 -17.32 2.29
C TYR A 97 -4.11 -16.66 0.96
N PRO A 98 -3.48 -15.48 0.97
CA PRO A 98 -2.80 -15.02 -0.24
C PRO A 98 -1.83 -16.14 -0.63
N PHE A 99 -2.04 -16.73 -1.81
CA PHE A 99 -1.06 -17.66 -2.37
C PHE A 99 0.32 -16.98 -2.27
N PRO A 100 1.40 -17.71 -1.95
CA PRO A 100 2.65 -17.15 -1.40
C PRO A 100 3.37 -16.08 -2.26
N HIS A 101 2.89 -15.80 -3.47
CA HIS A 101 3.40 -14.76 -4.36
C HIS A 101 2.41 -13.61 -4.63
N MET A 102 1.26 -13.56 -3.95
CA MET A 102 0.18 -12.63 -4.27
C MET A 102 0.12 -11.51 -3.23
N ALA A 103 0.65 -10.35 -3.63
CA ALA A 103 0.63 -9.08 -2.91
C ALA A 103 1.22 -9.15 -1.48
N VAL A 104 2.54 -9.30 -1.40
CA VAL A 104 3.26 -8.88 -0.19
C VAL A 104 3.23 -7.36 -0.15
N SER A 105 2.64 -6.81 0.89
CA SER A 105 2.83 -5.40 1.22
C SER A 105 4.28 -5.22 1.62
N GLU A 106 5.11 -4.74 0.71
CA GLU A 106 6.47 -4.35 1.05
C GLU A 106 6.37 -3.10 1.91
N LEU A 107 6.81 -3.23 3.17
CA LEU A 107 6.84 -2.13 4.14
C LEU A 107 7.80 -1.02 3.69
N ASP A 108 8.79 -1.40 2.87
CA ASP A 108 9.79 -0.50 2.34
C ASP A 108 9.41 0.02 0.94
N PRO A 109 9.84 1.27 0.56
CA PRO A 109 9.92 1.74 -0.83
C PRO A 109 10.46 0.64 -1.77
N PRO A 110 10.14 0.61 -3.08
CA PRO A 110 10.58 -0.46 -3.94
C PRO A 110 12.08 -0.29 -4.11
N SER A 111 12.83 -0.98 -3.26
CA SER A 111 14.24 -0.75 -2.97
C SER A 111 15.13 -1.41 -4.04
N GLY A 112 14.69 -1.34 -5.29
CA GLY A 112 15.25 -2.10 -6.41
C GLY A 112 15.55 -1.28 -7.66
N LEU A 113 15.22 0.01 -7.69
CA LEU A 113 15.62 0.89 -8.79
C LEU A 113 17.03 1.43 -8.50
N PHE A 114 18.04 0.76 -9.05
CA PHE A 114 19.41 1.26 -9.04
C PHE A 114 19.73 1.94 -10.37
N GLN A 115 20.37 3.11 -10.29
CA GLN A 115 20.90 3.80 -11.45
C GLN A 115 22.41 3.83 -11.37
N CYS A 116 23.06 3.57 -12.50
CA CYS A 116 24.50 3.67 -12.61
C CYS A 116 24.89 4.65 -13.70
N GLY A 117 26.11 5.17 -13.59
CA GLY A 117 26.77 5.80 -14.71
C GLY A 117 28.28 5.80 -14.53
N ASN A 118 28.97 5.99 -15.64
CA ASN A 118 30.41 6.13 -15.66
C ASN A 118 30.84 7.19 -16.67
N VAL A 119 31.79 8.03 -16.27
CA VAL A 119 32.32 9.10 -17.11
C VAL A 119 33.84 9.19 -17.01
N GLY A 120 34.48 9.68 -18.07
CA GLY A 120 35.91 9.99 -18.05
C GLY A 120 36.21 11.25 -17.25
N THR A 121 37.50 11.50 -17.02
CA THR A 121 37.95 12.75 -16.39
C THR A 121 37.55 13.96 -17.25
N ASN A 122 37.18 15.07 -16.61
CA ASN A 122 36.64 16.31 -17.22
C ASN A 122 35.23 16.20 -17.83
N PHE A 123 34.53 15.08 -17.62
CA PHE A 123 33.11 14.95 -17.96
C PHE A 123 32.24 14.95 -16.69
N SER A 124 30.96 15.26 -16.86
CA SER A 124 30.00 15.22 -15.74
C SER A 124 29.04 14.05 -15.89
N ILE A 125 28.83 13.33 -14.80
CA ILE A 125 27.83 12.26 -14.71
C ILE A 125 26.50 12.85 -14.25
N ASN A 126 25.42 12.50 -14.93
CA ASN A 126 24.07 12.93 -14.60
C ASN A 126 23.25 11.72 -14.14
N LEU A 127 22.78 11.75 -12.90
CA LEU A 127 21.91 10.73 -12.32
C LEU A 127 20.52 11.33 -12.09
N SER A 128 19.48 10.54 -12.32
CA SER A 128 18.08 10.97 -12.35
C SER A 128 17.14 9.86 -11.88
N CYS A 129 16.62 10.01 -10.66
CA CYS A 129 15.65 9.12 -10.03
C CYS A 129 14.19 9.56 -10.24
N GLU A 130 13.89 10.39 -11.24
CA GLU A 130 12.57 11.01 -11.42
C GLU A 130 11.40 10.05 -11.65
N GLN A 131 11.68 8.78 -11.97
CA GLN A 131 10.63 7.77 -12.08
C GLN A 131 9.89 7.64 -10.73
N ASN A 132 8.57 7.80 -10.76
CA ASN A 132 7.70 7.74 -9.58
C ASN A 132 8.03 8.75 -8.47
N ASN A 133 8.53 9.95 -8.84
CA ASN A 133 8.97 10.99 -7.90
C ASN A 133 10.10 10.52 -6.95
N GLY A 134 10.90 9.54 -7.38
CA GLY A 134 12.01 8.99 -6.62
C GLY A 134 13.11 10.00 -6.29
N MET A 135 13.75 9.81 -5.14
CA MET A 135 14.94 10.52 -4.70
C MET A 135 16.07 9.53 -4.49
N ILE A 136 17.31 10.01 -4.61
CA ILE A 136 18.50 9.23 -4.28
C ILE A 136 18.54 9.03 -2.77
N SER A 137 18.21 7.82 -2.32
CA SER A 137 18.14 7.46 -0.90
C SER A 137 19.46 6.96 -0.36
N LYS A 138 20.22 6.26 -1.21
CA LYS A 138 21.47 5.61 -0.82
C LYS A 138 22.44 5.57 -1.99
N ILE A 139 23.72 5.53 -1.66
CA ILE A 139 24.82 5.34 -2.61
C ILE A 139 25.39 3.96 -2.37
N ASP A 140 25.22 3.06 -3.32
CA ASP A 140 25.70 1.69 -3.21
C ASP A 140 27.19 1.59 -3.55
N PHE A 141 27.65 2.40 -4.51
CA PHE A 141 29.03 2.40 -4.94
C PHE A 141 29.43 3.76 -5.50
N ALA A 142 30.64 4.21 -5.17
CA ALA A 142 31.26 5.38 -5.77
C ALA A 142 32.78 5.20 -5.81
N SER A 143 33.37 5.31 -7.00
CA SER A 143 34.83 5.22 -7.15
C SER A 143 35.35 6.09 -8.29
N TYR A 144 36.34 6.92 -7.99
CA TYR A 144 37.11 7.66 -8.98
C TYR A 144 38.51 7.06 -9.10
N GLY A 145 38.85 6.53 -10.28
CA GLY A 145 40.13 5.85 -10.51
C GLY A 145 40.00 4.78 -11.59
N THR A 146 40.32 3.53 -11.26
CA THR A 146 40.26 2.37 -12.17
C THR A 146 39.20 1.31 -11.78
N PRO A 147 37.94 1.69 -11.47
CA PRO A 147 36.90 0.72 -11.16
C PRO A 147 36.60 -0.19 -12.37
N SER A 148 36.09 -1.39 -12.08
CA SER A 148 35.77 -2.41 -13.08
C SER A 148 34.43 -3.08 -12.76
N GLY A 149 33.90 -3.85 -13.72
CA GLY A 149 32.64 -4.56 -13.57
C GLY A 149 31.50 -3.93 -14.37
N ILE A 150 30.26 -4.22 -13.95
CA ILE A 150 29.04 -3.74 -14.59
C ILE A 150 28.10 -3.13 -13.54
N CYS A 151 27.10 -2.36 -13.98
CA CYS A 151 26.07 -1.82 -13.09
C CYS A 151 25.41 -2.94 -12.25
N GLY A 152 25.33 -2.75 -10.93
CA GLY A 152 24.89 -3.76 -9.96
C GLY A 152 26.00 -4.69 -9.43
N GLN A 153 27.14 -4.76 -10.11
CA GLN A 153 28.31 -5.58 -9.73
C GLN A 153 29.62 -4.82 -9.94
N MET A 154 29.64 -3.55 -9.55
CA MET A 154 30.83 -2.71 -9.66
C MET A 154 31.86 -3.11 -8.60
N LYS A 155 33.14 -3.08 -8.99
CA LYS A 155 34.28 -3.38 -8.12
C LYS A 155 35.24 -2.23 -8.11
N GLN A 156 35.70 -1.87 -6.91
CA GLN A 156 36.76 -0.90 -6.75
C GLN A 156 38.06 -1.45 -7.37
N GLY A 157 38.75 -0.59 -8.12
CA GLY A 157 40.06 -0.90 -8.69
C GLY A 157 41.21 -0.68 -7.71
N THR A 158 42.43 -0.90 -8.18
CA THR A 158 43.67 -0.61 -7.44
C THR A 158 43.91 0.89 -7.25
N CYS A 159 43.42 1.72 -8.17
CA CYS A 159 43.40 3.16 -8.05
C CYS A 159 41.99 3.63 -7.67
N HIS A 160 41.88 4.32 -6.53
CA HIS A 160 40.64 4.84 -6.00
C HIS A 160 40.91 6.08 -5.12
N ALA A 161 40.17 7.16 -5.35
CA ALA A 161 40.18 8.31 -4.46
C ALA A 161 39.26 8.07 -3.25
N VAL A 162 39.85 8.01 -2.05
CA VAL A 162 39.14 7.67 -0.79
C VAL A 162 37.99 8.63 -0.46
N ASN A 163 38.08 9.89 -0.88
CA ASN A 163 37.04 10.89 -0.68
C ASN A 163 35.85 10.77 -1.64
N THR A 164 35.88 9.86 -2.62
CA THR A 164 34.85 9.77 -3.67
C THR A 164 33.47 9.60 -3.06
N SER A 165 33.27 8.61 -2.20
CA SER A 165 31.95 8.31 -1.63
C SER A 165 31.35 9.49 -0.88
N SER A 166 32.13 10.14 -0.01
CA SER A 166 31.66 11.29 0.77
C SER A 166 31.27 12.50 -0.09
N ILE A 167 32.00 12.74 -1.19
CA ILE A 167 31.66 13.81 -2.13
C ILE A 167 30.35 13.51 -2.84
N VAL A 168 30.19 12.28 -3.33
CA VAL A 168 28.98 11.86 -4.04
C VAL A 168 27.78 11.90 -3.10
N GLU A 169 27.91 11.43 -1.86
CA GLU A 169 26.87 11.51 -0.82
C GLU A 169 26.44 12.95 -0.60
N LYS A 170 27.39 13.85 -0.37
CA LYS A 170 27.09 15.27 -0.15
C LYS A 170 26.37 15.93 -1.34
N ILE A 171 26.68 15.52 -2.56
CA ILE A 171 26.12 16.15 -3.77
C ILE A 171 24.75 15.57 -4.13
N CYS A 172 24.59 14.24 -4.04
CA CYS A 172 23.45 13.52 -4.62
C CYS A 172 22.41 13.05 -3.61
N LEU A 173 22.78 12.78 -2.36
CA LEU A 173 21.87 12.20 -1.39
C LEU A 173 20.67 13.14 -1.14
N GLY A 174 19.46 12.59 -1.16
CA GLY A 174 18.21 13.33 -0.96
C GLY A 174 17.75 14.19 -2.15
N LYS A 175 18.37 14.06 -3.33
CA LYS A 175 17.95 14.78 -4.54
C LYS A 175 17.34 13.84 -5.58
N GLN A 176 16.42 14.37 -6.39
CA GLN A 176 15.84 13.64 -7.53
C GLN A 176 16.81 13.54 -8.71
N LYS A 177 17.60 14.61 -8.92
CA LYS A 177 18.63 14.71 -9.95
C LYS A 177 19.91 15.22 -9.33
N CYS A 178 21.04 14.67 -9.76
CA CYS A 178 22.34 15.22 -9.43
C CYS A 178 23.29 15.13 -10.61
N SER A 179 24.18 16.13 -10.69
CA SER A 179 25.24 16.19 -11.68
C SER A 179 26.57 16.33 -10.95
N ILE A 180 27.52 15.45 -11.23
CA ILE A 180 28.84 15.46 -10.58
C ILE A 180 29.92 15.59 -11.67
N PRO A 181 30.71 16.67 -11.66
CA PRO A 181 31.85 16.80 -12.54
C PRO A 181 33.02 15.95 -12.04
N ALA A 182 33.52 15.05 -12.89
CA ALA A 182 34.69 14.22 -12.64
C ALA A 182 35.99 15.00 -12.87
N THR A 183 36.25 16.00 -12.04
CA THR A 183 37.40 16.90 -12.12
C THR A 183 38.44 16.63 -11.05
N TYR A 184 39.68 17.06 -11.31
CA TYR A 184 40.78 17.01 -10.35
C TYR A 184 40.51 17.85 -9.09
N ASP A 185 39.78 18.96 -9.19
CA ASP A 185 39.44 19.80 -8.04
C ASP A 185 38.52 19.08 -7.05
N ASN A 186 37.65 18.19 -7.53
CA ASN A 186 36.74 17.43 -6.70
C ASN A 186 37.42 16.19 -6.10
N PHE A 187 38.08 15.38 -6.93
CA PHE A 187 38.53 14.04 -6.54
C PHE A 187 40.06 13.91 -6.40
N GLY A 188 40.82 14.93 -6.77
CA GLY A 188 42.29 14.89 -6.80
C GLY A 188 42.84 13.95 -7.88
N ASP A 189 44.12 13.62 -7.75
CA ASP A 189 44.77 12.59 -8.57
C ASP A 189 45.19 11.38 -7.71
N PRO A 190 44.34 10.34 -7.60
CA PRO A 190 44.68 9.12 -6.87
C PRO A 190 45.76 8.25 -7.54
N CYS A 191 46.02 8.42 -8.83
CA CYS A 191 47.04 7.67 -9.56
C CYS A 191 47.53 8.44 -10.79
N PHE A 192 48.74 8.99 -10.64
CA PHE A 192 49.39 9.75 -11.69
C PHE A 192 49.67 8.88 -12.94
N GLY A 193 49.47 9.47 -14.12
CA GLY A 193 49.73 8.80 -15.41
C GLY A 193 48.74 7.70 -15.79
N THR A 194 47.69 7.47 -15.00
CA THR A 194 46.62 6.50 -15.30
C THR A 194 45.33 7.21 -15.70
N GLU A 195 44.62 6.66 -16.69
CA GLU A 195 43.29 7.15 -17.06
C GLU A 195 42.29 6.86 -15.94
N LYS A 196 41.71 7.92 -15.38
CA LYS A 196 40.74 7.85 -14.28
C LYS A 196 39.33 8.03 -14.79
N ARG A 197 38.41 7.25 -14.24
CA ARG A 197 36.97 7.33 -14.51
C ARG A 197 36.19 7.38 -13.20
N LEU A 198 35.13 8.17 -13.20
CA LEU A 198 34.17 8.22 -12.10
C LEU A 198 33.06 7.20 -12.38
N TRP A 199 32.86 6.25 -11.47
CA TRP A 199 31.78 5.27 -11.51
C TRP A 199 30.93 5.43 -10.26
N ILE A 200 29.62 5.54 -10.44
CA ILE A 200 28.67 5.70 -9.35
C ILE A 200 27.48 4.79 -9.59
N GLN A 201 27.01 4.16 -8.51
CA GLN A 201 25.75 3.45 -8.41
C GLN A 201 24.95 4.04 -7.25
N VAL A 202 23.74 4.47 -7.54
CA VAL A 202 22.79 5.01 -6.56
C VAL A 202 21.53 4.16 -6.51
N GLN A 203 20.92 4.13 -5.34
CA GLN A 203 19.59 3.57 -5.14
C GLN A 203 18.57 4.72 -5.14
N CYS A 204 17.52 4.55 -5.93
CA CYS A 204 16.41 5.47 -6.05
C CYS A 204 15.22 4.90 -5.29
N ASP A 205 14.75 5.61 -4.27
CA ASP A 205 13.53 5.27 -3.55
C ASP A 205 12.50 6.40 -3.71
N PRO A 206 11.19 6.10 -3.85
CA PRO A 206 10.12 7.09 -3.74
C PRO A 206 10.15 7.78 -2.37
N PRO A 207 9.52 8.97 -2.27
CA PRO A 207 9.46 9.70 -1.01
C PRO A 207 8.80 8.82 0.06
N GLN A 208 9.47 8.62 1.20
CA GLN A 208 8.94 7.84 2.33
C GLN A 208 7.71 8.47 3.01
N ASN A 209 7.16 9.55 2.46
CA ASN A 209 5.97 10.21 3.00
C ASN A 209 4.70 9.36 2.81
N ASN A 210 4.71 8.40 1.87
CA ASN A 210 3.56 7.57 1.56
C ASN A 210 3.97 6.09 1.54
N THR A 211 3.19 5.24 2.21
CA THR A 211 3.22 3.79 1.98
C THR A 211 2.58 3.51 0.62
N TYR A 212 3.23 2.72 -0.22
CA TYR A 212 2.73 2.31 -1.52
C TYR A 212 2.64 0.78 -1.54
N TYR A 213 1.60 0.25 -2.17
CA TYR A 213 1.45 -1.19 -2.38
C TYR A 213 1.80 -1.50 -3.82
N ASN A 214 2.78 -2.37 -4.05
CA ASN A 214 3.13 -2.81 -5.40
C ASN A 214 2.22 -3.97 -5.84
N PHE A 215 1.25 -3.67 -6.71
CA PHE A 215 0.38 -4.67 -7.32
C PHE A 215 0.82 -5.11 -8.73
N THR A 216 2.12 -5.06 -9.06
CA THR A 216 2.62 -5.55 -10.35
C THR A 216 2.13 -6.97 -10.66
N TYR A 217 1.97 -7.80 -9.63
CA TYR A 217 1.37 -9.12 -9.70
C TYR A 217 0.03 -9.13 -8.93
N MET A 218 -0.95 -8.40 -9.44
CA MET A 218 -2.30 -8.38 -8.88
C MET A 218 -3.01 -9.70 -9.19
N ASP A 219 -3.61 -10.33 -8.18
CA ASP A 219 -4.48 -11.48 -8.39
C ASP A 219 -5.72 -11.08 -9.23
N PRO A 220 -6.15 -11.90 -10.21
CA PRO A 220 -7.30 -11.56 -11.06
C PRO A 220 -8.62 -11.33 -10.29
N THR A 221 -8.79 -11.96 -9.13
CA THR A 221 -9.92 -11.74 -8.22
C THR A 221 -9.87 -10.36 -7.58
N LEU A 222 -8.67 -9.89 -7.22
CA LEU A 222 -8.49 -8.53 -6.71
C LEU A 222 -8.78 -7.51 -7.82
N GLN A 223 -8.35 -7.77 -9.05
CA GLN A 223 -8.72 -6.94 -10.20
C GLN A 223 -10.24 -6.90 -10.41
N ASP A 224 -10.91 -8.06 -10.41
CA ASP A 224 -12.37 -8.15 -10.55
C ASP A 224 -13.09 -7.37 -9.44
N PHE A 225 -12.58 -7.41 -8.20
CA PHE A 225 -13.10 -6.64 -7.08
C PHE A 225 -12.91 -5.13 -7.27
N LEU A 226 -11.73 -4.68 -7.69
CA LEU A 226 -11.45 -3.27 -7.94
C LEU A 226 -12.31 -2.71 -9.07
N ASP A 227 -12.50 -3.47 -10.14
CA ASP A 227 -13.35 -3.09 -11.28
C ASP A 227 -14.84 -3.04 -10.89
N ALA A 228 -15.28 -3.96 -10.02
CA ALA A 228 -16.66 -4.00 -9.53
C ALA A 228 -16.98 -2.85 -8.56
N THR A 229 -15.96 -2.28 -7.92
CA THR A 229 -16.06 -1.21 -6.92
C THR A 229 -15.50 0.12 -7.42
N ASP A 230 -15.34 0.25 -8.74
CA ASP A 230 -14.86 1.48 -9.34
C ASP A 230 -15.88 2.62 -9.21
N GLY A 231 -15.43 3.77 -8.73
CA GLY A 231 -16.28 4.91 -8.36
C GLY A 231 -16.78 4.91 -6.91
N HIS A 232 -16.41 3.93 -6.08
CA HIS A 232 -16.81 3.84 -4.67
C HIS A 232 -15.64 4.00 -3.70
N SER A 233 -15.94 4.37 -2.45
CA SER A 233 -14.98 4.30 -1.35
C SER A 233 -14.66 2.84 -1.03
N ARG A 234 -13.40 2.46 -1.21
CA ARG A 234 -12.91 1.09 -1.06
C ARG A 234 -11.88 1.01 0.04
N ILE A 235 -12.00 -0.01 0.89
CA ILE A 235 -11.04 -0.30 1.96
C ILE A 235 -10.48 -1.69 1.70
N ILE A 236 -9.22 -1.79 1.28
CA ILE A 236 -8.59 -3.09 1.10
C ILE A 236 -7.96 -3.51 2.42
N ASN A 237 -8.38 -4.65 2.97
CA ASN A 237 -7.82 -5.19 4.20
C ASN A 237 -6.85 -6.31 3.86
N PHE A 238 -5.55 -6.02 3.92
CA PHE A 238 -4.53 -7.03 3.78
C PHE A 238 -4.30 -7.69 5.14
N CYS A 239 -4.66 -8.97 5.27
CA CYS A 239 -4.15 -9.77 6.38
C CYS A 239 -2.66 -10.04 6.11
N THR A 240 -1.78 -9.27 6.73
CA THR A 240 -0.35 -9.58 6.78
C THR A 240 -0.15 -10.71 7.79
N HIS A 241 -0.29 -11.96 7.37
CA HIS A 241 0.30 -13.06 8.14
C HIS A 241 1.78 -13.12 7.75
N GLU A 242 2.69 -13.04 8.72
CA GLU A 242 4.10 -13.30 8.46
C GLU A 242 4.19 -14.73 7.91
N GLY A 243 4.55 -14.85 6.63
CA GLY A 243 4.88 -16.13 6.04
C GLY A 243 6.17 -16.62 6.69
N THR A 244 6.08 -17.32 7.81
CA THR A 244 7.18 -18.18 8.26
C THR A 244 7.42 -19.18 7.14
N TYR A 245 8.50 -18.98 6.40
CA TYR A 245 9.04 -19.96 5.48
C TYR A 245 9.32 -21.24 6.28
N LEU A 246 8.37 -22.18 6.28
CA LEU A 246 8.65 -23.56 6.61
C LEU A 246 9.38 -24.14 5.39
N GLY A 247 10.70 -24.00 5.40
CA GLY A 247 11.57 -24.78 4.53
C GLY A 247 11.57 -26.22 5.00
N ASP A 248 11.00 -27.09 4.17
CA ASP A 248 11.34 -28.51 4.08
C ASP A 248 11.88 -28.77 2.66
#